data_AF-F3FWM8-F1
#
_entry.id   AF-F3FWM8-F1
#
_cell.length_a   1.000
_cell.length_b   1.000
_cell.length_c   1.000
_cell.angle_alpha   90.00
_cell.angle_beta   90.00
_cell.angle_gamma   90.00
#
_symmetry.space_group_name_H-M   'P 1'
#
loop_
_entity.id
_entity.type
_entity.pdbx_description
1 polymer ?
#
loop_
_entity_poly.entity_id
_entity_poly.type
_entity_poly.pdbx_seq_one_letter_code
_entity_poly.pdbx_strand_id
1 'polypeptide(L)'
;MFDDADLDKAVEGAMISKYRNNGQTCVCANRIYVQDAVYDAFAEKLKAAVGKLKIGNGLEEGVTTGPLIDDKAVAKVKEHIADAV
;
A
#
# COMPACT_ATOMS: atom_id res chain seq x y z
N MET A 1 -10.45 8.20 -7.57
CA MET A 1 -9.56 9.11 -8.29
C MET A 1 -10.09 9.24 -9.69
N PHE A 2 -10.31 10.47 -10.13
CA PHE A 2 -10.79 10.80 -11.46
C PHE A 2 -9.61 11.04 -12.40
N ASP A 3 -9.89 11.08 -13.69
CA ASP A 3 -8.90 11.25 -14.76
C ASP A 3 -8.23 12.63 -14.79
N ASP A 4 -8.82 13.62 -14.14
CA ASP A 4 -8.27 14.97 -13.94
C ASP A 4 -7.35 15.09 -12.72
N ALA A 5 -7.14 14.01 -11.96
CA ALA A 5 -6.29 14.02 -10.79
C ALA A 5 -4.80 14.06 -11.15
N ASP A 6 -4.02 14.77 -10.34
CA ASP A 6 -2.56 14.66 -10.33
C ASP A 6 -2.16 13.25 -9.84
N LEU A 7 -1.71 12.40 -10.77
CA LEU A 7 -1.41 11.00 -10.48
C LEU A 7 -0.25 10.83 -9.50
N ASP A 8 0.75 11.71 -9.52
CA ASP A 8 1.89 11.59 -8.62
C ASP A 8 1.45 11.88 -7.18
N LYS A 9 0.65 12.93 -6.98
CA LYS A 9 0.04 13.22 -5.66
C LYS A 9 -0.95 12.14 -5.23
N ALA A 10 -1.72 11.59 -6.17
CA ALA A 10 -2.65 10.51 -5.85
C ALA A 10 -1.91 9.25 -5.37
N VAL A 11 -0.76 8.92 -5.97
CA VAL A 11 0.10 7.81 -5.53
C VAL A 11 0.71 8.10 -4.16
N GLU A 12 1.21 9.31 -3.92
CA GLU A 12 1.72 9.70 -2.59
C GLU A 12 0.64 9.55 -1.51
N GLY A 13 -0.56 10.07 -1.76
CA GLY A 13 -1.70 9.93 -0.85
C GLY A 13 -2.10 8.47 -0.62
N ALA A 14 -2.09 7.64 -1.66
CA ALA A 14 -2.33 6.21 -1.54
C ALA A 14 -1.26 5.52 -0.68
N MET A 15 0.02 5.86 -0.86
CA MET A 15 1.12 5.32 -0.05
C MET A 15 0.95 5.64 1.43
N ILE A 16 0.66 6.90 1.75
CA ILE A 16 0.44 7.36 3.14
C ILE A 16 -0.82 6.74 3.76
N SER A 17 -1.88 6.55 2.97
CA SER A 17 -3.14 6.01 3.45
C SER A 17 -3.10 4.49 3.66
N LYS A 18 -2.53 3.73 2.72
CA LYS A 18 -2.57 2.27 2.75
C LYS A 18 -1.41 1.64 3.51
N TYR A 19 -0.18 2.16 3.39
CA TYR A 19 1.03 1.44 3.81
C TYR A 19 1.65 1.95 5.11
N ARG A 20 1.18 3.10 5.62
CA ARG A 20 1.54 3.57 6.97
C ARG A 20 1.22 2.52 8.03
N ASN A 21 2.15 2.28 8.94
CA ASN A 21 2.05 1.23 9.96
C ASN A 21 1.70 -0.15 9.37
N ASN A 22 2.17 -0.45 8.17
CA ASN A 22 1.88 -1.69 7.44
C ASN A 22 0.38 -1.93 7.19
N GLY A 23 -0.40 -0.85 7.08
CA GLY A 23 -1.85 -0.94 6.91
C GLY A 23 -2.61 -1.32 8.18
N GLN A 24 -1.93 -1.41 9.33
CA GLN A 24 -2.52 -1.78 10.62
C GLN A 24 -3.09 -0.54 11.33
N THR A 25 -3.94 0.20 10.62
CA THR A 25 -4.74 1.28 11.20
C THR A 25 -6.19 1.14 10.76
N CYS A 26 -7.13 1.54 11.62
CA CYS A 26 -8.56 1.40 11.35
C CYS A 26 -9.05 2.20 10.14
N VAL A 27 -8.29 3.22 9.70
CA VAL A 27 -8.66 4.14 8.63
C VAL A 27 -7.83 3.95 7.35
N CYS A 28 -7.01 2.90 7.27
CA CYS A 28 -6.24 2.63 6.06
C CYS A 28 -7.16 2.33 4.87
N ALA A 29 -6.86 2.92 3.72
CA ALA A 29 -7.59 2.64 2.49
C ALA A 29 -7.32 1.20 2.01
N ASN A 30 -8.27 0.29 2.19
CA ASN A 30 -8.17 -1.10 1.70
C ASN A 30 -8.75 -1.30 0.30
N ARG A 31 -9.40 -0.26 -0.25
CA ARG A 31 -9.95 -0.25 -1.61
C ARG A 31 -9.71 1.12 -2.23
N ILE A 32 -9.10 1.14 -3.41
CA ILE A 32 -8.80 2.36 -4.16
C ILE A 32 -9.61 2.31 -5.46
N TYR A 33 -10.49 3.28 -5.66
CA TYR A 33 -11.26 3.42 -6.90
C TYR A 33 -10.53 4.38 -7.84
N VAL A 34 -10.33 3.95 -9.09
CA VAL A 34 -9.61 4.69 -10.12
C VAL A 34 -10.45 4.66 -11.40
N GLN A 35 -10.59 5.82 -12.05
CA GLN A 35 -11.29 5.91 -13.32
C GLN A 35 -10.47 5.23 -14.42
N ASP A 36 -11.16 4.50 -15.29
CA ASP A 36 -10.59 3.60 -16.30
C ASP A 36 -9.46 4.24 -17.13
N ALA A 37 -9.66 5.48 -17.61
CA ALA A 37 -8.71 6.20 -18.44
C ALA A 37 -7.32 6.42 -17.81
N VAL A 38 -7.20 6.36 -16.48
CA VAL A 38 -5.93 6.54 -15.75
C VAL A 38 -5.52 5.32 -14.92
N TYR A 39 -6.26 4.22 -15.01
CA TYR A 39 -6.04 3.03 -14.18
C TYR A 39 -4.63 2.46 -14.32
N ASP A 40 -4.21 2.12 -15.55
CA ASP A 40 -2.92 1.47 -15.79
C ASP A 40 -1.75 2.36 -15.36
N ALA A 41 -1.82 3.65 -15.68
CA ALA A 41 -0.80 4.62 -15.32
C ALA A 41 -0.67 4.76 -13.79
N PHE A 42 -1.79 4.81 -13.07
CA PHE A 42 -1.77 4.82 -11.61
C PHE A 42 -1.24 3.51 -11.02
N ALA A 43 -1.70 2.35 -11.52
CA ALA A 43 -1.31 1.05 -11.03
C ALA A 43 0.21 0.82 -11.14
N GLU A 44 0.81 1.17 -12.28
CA GLU A 44 2.26 1.06 -12.47
C GLU A 44 3.04 2.02 -11.56
N LYS A 45 2.58 3.27 -11.40
CA LYS A 45 3.22 4.21 -10.48
C LYS A 45 3.12 3.76 -9.01
N LEU A 46 1.95 3.25 -8.60
CA LEU A 46 1.74 2.74 -7.26
C LEU A 46 2.64 1.52 -7.00
N LYS A 47 2.71 0.57 -7.93
CA LYS A 47 3.61 -0.58 -7.88
C LYS A 47 5.07 -0.14 -7.74
N ALA A 48 5.52 0.82 -8.54
CA ALA A 48 6.87 1.36 -8.45
C ALA A 48 7.15 2.04 -7.10
N ALA A 49 6.17 2.72 -6.51
CA ALA A 49 6.30 3.33 -5.19
C ALA A 49 6.36 2.28 -4.07
N VAL A 50 5.50 1.25 -4.12
CA VAL A 50 5.50 0.12 -3.19
C VAL A 50 6.82 -0.64 -3.26
N GLY A 51 7.36 -0.86 -4.46
CA GLY A 51 8.64 -1.54 -4.65
C GLY A 51 9.87 -0.83 -4.05
N LYS A 52 9.73 0.43 -3.63
CA LYS A 52 10.80 1.19 -2.95
C LYS A 52 10.77 1.04 -1.43
N LEU A 53 9.74 0.41 -0.87
CA LEU A 53 9.65 0.19 0.57
C LEU A 53 10.79 -0.72 1.04
N LYS A 54 11.45 -0.32 2.12
CA LYS A 54 12.53 -1.07 2.76
C LYS A 54 11.97 -1.79 3.98
N ILE A 55 11.89 -3.12 3.87
CA ILE A 55 11.36 -3.99 4.92
C ILE A 55 12.51 -4.39 5.86
N GLY A 56 12.31 -4.28 7.17
CA GLY A 56 13.33 -4.67 8.13
C GLY A 56 12.95 -4.37 9.58
N ASN A 57 13.97 -4.32 10.45
CA ASN A 57 13.79 -3.92 11.84
C ASN A 57 13.49 -2.41 11.91
N GLY A 58 12.40 -2.02 12.58
CA GLY A 58 11.97 -0.61 12.65
C GLY A 58 12.93 0.33 13.38
N LEU A 59 13.97 -0.20 14.05
CA LEU A 59 15.03 0.59 14.68
C LEU A 59 16.23 0.84 13.75
N GLU A 60 16.31 0.15 12.60
CA GLU A 60 17.41 0.30 11.65
C GLU A 60 17.19 1.51 10.73
N GLU A 61 18.27 2.25 10.46
CA GLU A 61 18.21 3.43 9.61
C GLU A 61 17.77 3.07 8.19
N GLY A 62 16.80 3.82 7.68
CA GLY A 62 16.29 3.65 6.33
C GLY A 62 15.27 2.53 6.15
N VAL A 63 14.96 1.73 7.18
CA VAL A 63 13.79 0.85 7.16
C VAL A 63 12.52 1.70 7.17
N THR A 64 11.63 1.47 6.21
CA THR A 64 10.36 2.20 6.08
C THR A 64 9.15 1.36 6.47
N THR A 65 9.34 0.05 6.62
CA THR A 65 8.25 -0.92 6.77
C THR A 65 8.70 -2.02 7.73
N GLY A 66 8.08 -2.06 8.92
CA GLY A 66 8.39 -3.03 9.97
C GLY A 66 7.63 -4.35 9.81
N PRO A 67 7.57 -5.20 10.85
CA PRO A 67 6.74 -6.40 10.85
C PRO A 67 5.25 -6.10 11.08
N LEU A 68 4.39 -7.09 10.84
CA LEU A 68 3.03 -7.07 11.41
C LEU A 68 3.08 -7.33 12.92
N ILE A 69 1.99 -7.04 13.62
CA ILE A 69 1.95 -7.05 15.08
C ILE A 69 2.19 -8.44 15.70
N ASP A 70 1.67 -9.49 15.07
CA ASP A 70 1.79 -10.87 15.55
C ASP A 70 1.60 -11.89 14.40
N ASP A 71 1.83 -13.17 14.70
CA ASP A 71 1.69 -14.26 13.73
C ASP A 71 0.25 -14.46 13.23
N LYS A 72 -0.76 -14.08 14.03
CA LYS A 72 -2.17 -14.17 13.62
C LYS A 72 -2.48 -13.15 12.52
N ALA A 73 -1.95 -11.94 12.64
CA ALA A 73 -2.05 -10.92 11.60
C ALA A 73 -1.35 -11.38 10.32
N VAL A 74 -0.18 -12.01 10.42
CA VAL A 74 0.52 -12.60 9.27
C VAL A 74 -0.33 -13.69 8.61
N ALA A 75 -0.90 -14.62 9.40
CA ALA A 75 -1.75 -15.68 8.88
C ALA A 75 -2.99 -15.12 8.16
N LYS A 76 -3.67 -14.13 8.75
CA LYS A 76 -4.83 -13.47 8.15
C LYS A 76 -4.49 -12.78 6.82
N VAL A 77 -3.36 -12.07 6.75
CA VAL A 77 -2.93 -11.44 5.50
C VAL A 77 -2.61 -12.49 4.43
N LYS A 78 -1.96 -13.60 4.80
CA LYS A 78 -1.70 -14.71 3.87
C LYS A 78 -2.98 -15.35 3.35
N GLU A 79 -3.99 -15.52 4.20
CA GLU A 79 -5.32 -16.00 3.80
C GLU A 79 -5.95 -15.07 2.75
N HIS A 80 -5.96 -13.75 2.99
CA HIS A 80 -6.47 -12.79 2.01
C HIS A 80 -5.70 -12.79 0.69
N ILE A 81 -4.39 -13.05 0.71
CA ILE A 81 -3.59 -13.22 -0.51
C ILE A 81 -3.99 -14.49 -1.25
N ALA A 82 -4.22 -15.60 -0.54
CA ALA A 82 -4.60 -16.87 -1.16
C ALA A 82 -6.04 -16.86 -1.73
N ASP A 83 -6.93 -16.07 -1.14
CA ASP A 83 -8.31 -15.86 -1.60
C ASP A 83 -8.39 -14.91 -2.81
N ALA A 84 -7.39 -14.04 -3.01
CA ALA A 84 -7.36 -13.13 -4.15
C ALA A 84 -7.19 -13.91 -5.47
N VAL A 85 -8.21 -13.83 -6.33
CA VAL A 85 -8.26 -14.44 -7.67
C VAL A 85 -7.73 -13.51 -8.76
#